data_AF-A0A967MTK1-F1
#
_entry.id   AF-A0A967MTK1-F1
#
_cell.length_a   1.000
_cell.length_b   1.000
_cell.length_c   1.000
_cell.angle_alpha   90.00
_cell.angle_beta   90.00
_cell.angle_gamma   90.00
#
_symmetry.space_group_name_H-M   'P 1'
#
loop_
_entity.id
_entity.type
_entity.pdbx_description
1 polymer ?
#
loop_
_entity_poly.entity_id
_entity_poly.type
_entity_poly.pdbx_seq_one_letter_code
_entity_poly.pdbx_strand_id
1 'polypeptide(L)'
;LIGLQTGAEETILAEPVALEAPGERRIAIAIESPRSFERVEFVVELPAGVELVGFPGQRSVRWENDLAAGRSRLQLPLRVAPDAEGGRLVTRILRPDGERRLVVPLETGSGSAARADARA
;
A
#
# COMPACT_ATOMS: atom_id res chain seq x y z
N LEU A 1 -2.20 -28.34 -27.48
CA LEU A 1 -2.45 -28.12 -26.04
C LEU A 1 -1.54 -26.98 -25.57
N ILE A 2 -2.04 -25.75 -25.47
CA ILE A 2 -1.31 -24.67 -24.79
C ILE A 2 -2.31 -24.03 -23.85
N GLY A 3 -2.35 -24.52 -22.61
CA GLY A 3 -3.06 -23.86 -21.53
C GLY A 3 -2.16 -22.75 -20.99
N LEU A 4 -2.33 -21.53 -21.49
CA LEU A 4 -1.91 -20.35 -20.74
C LEU A 4 -2.92 -20.19 -19.60
N GLN A 5 -2.66 -20.83 -18.47
CA GLN A 5 -3.34 -20.43 -17.24
C GLN A 5 -2.71 -19.13 -16.79
N THR A 6 -3.15 -18.02 -17.40
CA THR A 6 -2.95 -16.69 -16.83
C THR A 6 -3.64 -16.73 -15.48
N GLY A 7 -2.87 -16.85 -14.39
CA GLY A 7 -3.40 -16.67 -13.04
C GLY A 7 -4.18 -15.35 -13.02
N ALA A 8 -5.38 -15.35 -12.44
CA ALA A 8 -6.27 -14.20 -12.51
C ALA A 8 -5.58 -12.97 -11.91
N GLU A 9 -5.28 -11.98 -12.75
CA GLU A 9 -4.78 -10.68 -12.31
C GLU A 9 -5.95 -9.94 -11.67
N GLU A 10 -5.95 -9.89 -10.34
CA GLU A 10 -7.04 -9.27 -9.59
C GLU A 10 -6.57 -7.90 -9.08
N THR A 11 -7.18 -6.84 -9.60
CA THR A 11 -6.96 -5.48 -9.08
C THR A 11 -8.10 -5.07 -8.18
N ILE A 12 -7.76 -4.68 -6.95
CA ILE A 12 -8.70 -4.16 -5.96
C ILE A 12 -8.34 -2.71 -5.68
N LEU A 13 -9.32 -1.83 -5.84
CA LEU A 13 -9.21 -0.43 -5.43
C LEU A 13 -9.71 -0.31 -4.00
N ALA A 14 -8.86 0.21 -3.12
CA ALA A 14 -9.21 0.50 -1.74
C ALA A 14 -9.79 1.91 -1.62
N GLU A 15 -10.49 2.13 -0.51
CA GLU A 15 -10.89 3.47 -0.06
C GLU A 15 -9.66 4.38 0.10
N PRO A 16 -9.77 5.69 -0.18
CA PRO A 16 -8.68 6.63 0.03
C PRO A 16 -8.22 6.71 1.50
N VAL A 17 -6.93 6.93 1.69
CA VAL A 17 -6.32 7.15 3.01
C VAL A 17 -5.76 8.57 3.06
N ALA A 18 -6.30 9.38 3.98
CA ALA A 18 -5.76 10.70 4.25
C ALA A 18 -4.39 10.60 4.97
N LEU A 19 -3.39 11.33 4.46
CA LEU A 19 -2.06 11.45 5.04
C LEU A 19 -1.99 12.52 6.14
N GLU A 20 -3.01 13.38 6.28
CA GLU A 20 -3.28 14.40 7.32
C GLU A 20 -2.16 15.38 7.71
N ALA A 21 -0.94 14.91 8.02
CA ALA A 21 0.23 15.70 8.34
C ALA A 21 1.53 14.94 8.01
N PRO A 22 2.65 15.66 7.77
CA PRO A 22 3.98 15.04 7.59
C PRO A 22 4.41 14.24 8.82
N GLY A 23 5.26 13.24 8.61
CA GLY A 23 5.81 12.38 9.67
C GLY A 23 5.49 10.90 9.49
N GLU A 24 5.77 10.11 10.53
CA GLU A 24 5.56 8.67 10.51
C GLU A 24 4.12 8.28 10.85
N ARG A 25 3.55 7.34 10.09
CA ARG A 25 2.23 6.77 10.33
C ARG A 25 2.15 5.33 9.87
N ARG A 26 1.27 4.55 10.49
CA ARG A 26 0.99 3.17 10.06
C ARG A 26 -0.30 3.12 9.29
N ILE A 27 -0.24 2.54 8.10
CA ILE A 27 -1.44 2.11 7.39
C ILE A 27 -1.55 0.59 7.47
N ALA A 28 -2.77 0.08 7.44
CA ALA A 28 -3.05 -1.34 7.44
C ALA A 28 -3.86 -1.70 6.20
N ILE A 29 -3.35 -2.65 5.43
CA ILE A 29 -4.03 -3.17 4.25
C ILE A 29 -4.58 -4.55 4.59
N ALA A 30 -5.89 -4.74 4.45
CA ALA A 30 -6.52 -6.03 4.62
C ALA A 30 -6.31 -6.88 3.36
N ILE A 31 -5.87 -8.12 3.55
CA ILE A 31 -5.62 -9.09 2.49
C ILE A 31 -6.43 -10.33 2.82
N GLU A 32 -7.40 -10.65 1.99
CA GLU A 32 -8.20 -11.87 2.14
C GLU A 32 -7.71 -12.95 1.20
N SER A 33 -7.36 -14.12 1.74
CA SER A 33 -6.85 -15.23 0.97
C SER A 33 -7.71 -16.49 1.18
N PRO A 34 -8.16 -17.18 0.12
CA PRO A 34 -8.98 -18.39 0.27
C PRO A 34 -8.19 -19.58 0.84
N ARG A 35 -6.85 -19.53 0.75
CA ARG A 35 -5.93 -20.56 1.26
C ARG A 35 -4.61 -19.97 1.69
N SER A 36 -3.78 -20.77 2.33
CA SER A 36 -2.41 -20.39 2.67
C SER A 36 -1.48 -20.50 1.46
N PHE A 37 -0.49 -19.63 1.42
CA PHE A 37 0.59 -19.64 0.44
C PHE A 37 1.92 -19.43 1.18
N GLU A 38 2.90 -20.26 0.87
CA GLU A 38 4.25 -20.12 1.41
C GLU A 38 5.10 -19.28 0.45
N ARG A 39 6.05 -18.52 1.00
CA ARG A 39 7.04 -17.76 0.21
C ARG A 39 6.39 -16.87 -0.85
N VAL A 40 5.34 -16.15 -0.45
CA VAL A 40 4.67 -15.15 -1.28
C VAL A 40 5.54 -13.92 -1.35
N GLU A 41 5.66 -13.38 -2.55
CA GLU A 41 6.38 -12.15 -2.75
C GLU A 41 5.42 -10.96 -2.65
N PHE A 42 5.79 -10.01 -1.79
CA PHE A 42 5.13 -8.72 -1.64
C PHE A 42 5.99 -7.65 -2.27
N VAL A 43 5.38 -6.82 -3.11
CA VAL A 43 5.99 -5.62 -3.67
C VAL A 43 5.13 -4.42 -3.29
N VAL A 44 5.75 -3.41 -2.68
CA VAL A 44 5.08 -2.13 -2.38
C VAL A 44 5.75 -1.03 -3.17
N GLU A 45 4.97 -0.35 -4.00
CA GLU A 45 5.35 0.85 -4.73
C GLU A 45 4.71 2.06 -4.07
N LEU A 46 5.54 3.07 -3.79
CA LEU A 46 5.18 4.26 -3.04
C LEU A 46 5.17 5.49 -3.97
N PRO A 47 4.24 6.43 -3.76
CA PRO A 47 4.26 7.70 -4.49
C PRO A 47 5.41 8.60 -4.02
N ALA A 48 5.64 9.69 -4.77
CA ALA A 48 6.61 10.70 -4.38
C ALA A 48 6.28 11.30 -3.00
N GLY A 49 7.30 11.61 -2.20
CA GLY A 49 7.15 12.15 -0.86
C GLY A 49 6.67 11.15 0.20
N VAL A 50 6.53 9.86 -0.13
CA VAL A 50 6.18 8.81 0.83
C VAL A 50 7.23 7.70 0.80
N GLU A 51 7.72 7.32 1.97
CA GLU A 51 8.73 6.27 2.15
C GLU A 51 8.24 5.17 3.09
N LEU A 52 8.75 3.95 2.93
CA LEU A 52 8.56 2.88 3.93
C LEU A 52 9.65 3.03 4.99
N VAL A 53 9.27 3.08 6.26
CA VAL A 53 10.21 3.15 7.39
C VAL A 53 11.14 1.93 7.34
N GLY A 54 12.45 2.18 7.45
CA GLY A 54 13.50 1.16 7.30
C GLY A 54 14.03 1.00 5.87
N PHE A 55 13.38 1.63 4.88
CA PHE A 55 13.78 1.58 3.46
C PHE A 55 13.86 3.00 2.85
N PRO A 56 14.69 3.92 3.42
CA PRO A 56 14.76 5.30 2.94
C PRO A 56 15.23 5.37 1.48
N GLY A 57 14.66 6.30 0.71
CA GLY A 57 14.95 6.49 -0.72
C GLY A 57 14.41 5.41 -1.66
N GLN A 58 13.77 4.35 -1.14
CA GLN A 58 13.25 3.25 -1.95
C GLN A 58 11.78 3.46 -2.28
N ARG A 59 11.48 3.66 -3.58
CA ARG A 59 10.11 3.77 -4.09
C ARG A 59 9.44 2.42 -4.36
N SER A 60 10.23 1.35 -4.44
CA SER A 60 9.75 -0.01 -4.62
C SER A 60 10.47 -0.89 -3.62
N VAL A 61 9.73 -1.51 -2.71
CA VAL A 61 10.25 -2.43 -1.70
C VAL A 61 9.68 -3.81 -1.93
N ARG A 62 10.55 -4.82 -1.94
CA ARG A 62 10.18 -6.22 -2.17
C ARG A 62 10.66 -7.09 -1.03
N TRP A 63 9.80 -7.99 -0.56
CA TRP A 63 10.16 -9.01 0.41
C TRP A 63 9.33 -10.28 0.20
N GLU A 64 9.77 -11.37 0.83
CA GLU A 64 9.08 -12.66 0.82
C GLU A 64 8.53 -12.95 2.22
N ASN A 65 7.31 -13.47 2.30
CA ASN A 65 6.72 -13.95 3.54
C ASN A 65 5.59 -14.95 3.25
N ASP A 66 5.16 -15.69 4.26
CA ASP A 66 3.99 -16.56 4.15
C ASP A 66 2.70 -15.75 4.25
N LEU A 67 1.69 -16.14 3.46
CA LEU A 67 0.35 -15.58 3.50
C LEU A 67 -0.61 -16.64 4.05
N ALA A 68 -1.13 -16.41 5.24
CA ALA A 68 -2.11 -17.30 5.86
C ALA A 68 -3.47 -17.26 5.13
N ALA A 69 -4.22 -18.37 5.22
CA ALA A 69 -5.62 -18.39 4.80
C ALA A 69 -6.47 -17.45 5.67
N GLY A 70 -7.54 -16.91 5.09
CA GLY A 70 -8.41 -15.92 5.75
C GLY A 70 -7.89 -14.50 5.64
N ARG A 71 -8.15 -13.69 6.67
CA ARG A 71 -7.84 -12.25 6.68
C ARG A 71 -6.47 -11.99 7.30
N SER A 72 -5.51 -11.59 6.47
CA SER A 72 -4.21 -11.08 6.88
C SER A 72 -4.21 -9.54 6.87
N ARG A 73 -3.35 -8.93 7.69
CA ARG A 73 -3.16 -7.47 7.72
C ARG A 73 -1.69 -7.16 7.44
N LEU A 74 -1.45 -6.48 6.33
CA LEU A 74 -0.13 -5.93 6.03
C LEU A 74 -0.03 -4.55 6.67
N GLN A 75 0.84 -4.41 7.67
CA GLN A 75 1.13 -3.13 8.30
C GLN A 75 2.31 -2.46 7.60
N LEU A 76 2.08 -1.27 7.05
CA LEU A 76 3.11 -0.49 6.39
C LEU A 76 3.37 0.77 7.23
N PRO A 77 4.51 0.84 7.94
CA PRO A 77 4.95 2.07 8.57
C PRO A 77 5.49 3.00 7.48
N LEU A 78 4.75 4.06 7.19
CA LEU A 78 5.11 5.07 6.20
C LEU A 78 5.72 6.30 6.87
N ARG A 79 6.66 6.94 6.20
CA ARG A 79 7.12 8.30 6.49
C ARG A 79 6.65 9.22 5.37
N VAL A 80 5.93 10.27 5.73
CA VAL A 80 5.37 11.26 4.81
C VAL A 80 6.20 12.54 4.89
N ALA A 81 6.74 12.97 3.75
CA ALA A 81 7.50 14.20 3.63
C ALA A 81 6.57 15.44 3.67
N PRO A 82 7.07 16.62 4.07
CA PRO A 82 6.28 17.85 4.09
C PRO A 82 5.70 18.28 2.74
N ASP A 83 6.38 17.92 1.65
CA ASP A 83 6.05 18.23 0.26
C ASP A 83 5.36 17.07 -0.46
N ALA A 84 4.94 16.03 0.26
CA ALA A 84 4.17 14.94 -0.35
C ALA A 84 2.85 15.49 -0.92
N GLU A 85 2.53 15.10 -2.15
CA GLU A 85 1.29 15.49 -2.85
C GLU A 85 0.21 14.40 -2.80
N GLY A 86 0.52 13.25 -2.18
CA GLY A 86 -0.31 12.07 -2.23
C GLY A 86 0.00 11.20 -3.45
N GLY A 87 -0.97 10.42 -3.92
CA GLY A 87 -0.83 9.56 -5.09
C GLY A 87 -1.41 8.18 -4.86
N ARG A 88 -0.74 7.14 -5.36
CA ARG A 88 -1.19 5.76 -5.22
C ARG A 88 -0.09 4.93 -4.58
N LEU A 89 -0.42 4.29 -3.47
CA LEU A 89 0.36 3.17 -2.97
C LEU A 89 -0.15 1.90 -3.65
N VAL A 90 0.76 1.16 -4.28
CA VAL A 90 0.42 -0.08 -4.98
C VAL A 90 1.11 -1.23 -4.28
N THR A 91 0.32 -2.19 -3.81
CA THR A 91 0.83 -3.44 -3.25
C THR A 91 0.54 -4.57 -4.23
N ARG A 92 1.57 -5.25 -4.72
CA ARG A 92 1.45 -6.49 -5.50
C ARG A 92 1.78 -7.69 -4.61
N ILE A 93 0.97 -8.73 -4.73
CA ILE A 93 1.11 -9.98 -3.99
C ILE A 93 1.21 -11.08 -5.05
N LEU A 94 2.43 -11.55 -5.31
CA LEU A 94 2.69 -12.56 -6.32
C LEU A 94 2.63 -13.94 -5.67
N ARG A 95 1.62 -14.72 -6.07
CA ARG A 95 1.37 -16.08 -5.58
C ARG A 95 1.56 -17.07 -6.72
N PRO A 96 1.75 -18.36 -6.43
CA PRO A 96 1.89 -19.40 -7.47
C PRO A 96 0.69 -19.50 -8.43
N ASP A 97 -0.50 -19.08 -7.99
CA ASP A 97 -1.75 -19.16 -8.76
C ASP A 97 -2.20 -17.82 -9.36
N GLY A 98 -1.43 -16.75 -9.18
CA GLY A 98 -1.69 -15.46 -9.79
C GLY A 98 -1.22 -14.28 -8.97
N GLU A 99 -1.33 -13.09 -9.57
CA GLU A 99 -1.01 -11.82 -8.94
C GLU A 99 -2.27 -11.15 -8.41
N ARG A 100 -2.20 -10.61 -7.20
CA ARG A 100 -3.18 -9.64 -6.71
C ARG A 100 -2.54 -8.28 -6.56
N ARG A 101 -3.20 -7.26 -7.11
CA ARG A 101 -2.81 -5.85 -7.01
C ARG A 101 -3.81 -5.09 -6.15
N LEU A 102 -3.33 -4.44 -5.11
CA LEU A 102 -4.09 -3.56 -4.24
C LEU A 102 -3.63 -2.13 -4.50
N VAL A 103 -4.56 -1.24 -4.84
CA VAL A 103 -4.26 0.18 -5.08
C VAL A 103 -4.96 0.99 -4.00
N VAL A 104 -4.17 1.69 -3.19
CA VAL A 104 -4.65 2.56 -2.13
C VAL A 104 -4.38 4.01 -2.53
N PRO A 105 -5.41 4.82 -2.81
CA PRO A 105 -5.25 6.25 -2.99
C PRO A 105 -4.74 6.85 -1.67
N LEU A 106 -3.64 7.60 -1.73
CA LEU A 106 -3.14 8.39 -0.63
C LEU A 106 -3.44 9.84 -0.92
N GLU A 107 -4.20 10.49 -0.05
CA GLU A 107 -4.62 11.87 -0.22
C GLU A 107 -3.94 12.73 0.83
N THR A 108 -3.37 13.85 0.43
CA THR A 108 -2.88 14.82 1.41
C THR A 108 -4.06 15.67 1.85
N GLY A 109 -4.18 15.86 3.16
CA GLY A 109 -5.15 16.79 3.73
C GLY A 109 -4.75 18.22 3.42
N SER A 110 -4.84 18.64 2.16
CA SER A 110 -4.81 20.05 1.79
C SER A 110 -6.06 20.73 2.35
N GLY A 111 -6.04 21.12 3.64
CA GLY A 111 -7.17 21.86 4.20
C GLY A 111 -7.27 22.13 5.70
N SER A 112 -6.38 21.65 6.59
CA SER A 112 -6.49 22.02 8.03
C SER A 112 -5.70 23.28 8.43
N ALA A 113 -4.81 23.78 7.56
CA ALA A 113 -4.14 25.07 7.79
C ALA A 113 -5.06 26.29 7.57
N ALA A 114 -6.23 26.11 6.94
CA ALA A 114 -7.15 27.20 6.63
C ALA A 114 -8.22 27.49 7.72
N ARG A 115 -8.19 26.78 8.86
CA ARG A 115 -9.18 26.96 9.94
C ARG A 115 -8.65 27.68 11.20
N ALA A 116 -7.37 28.06 11.21
CA ALA A 116 -6.76 28.78 12.33
C ALA A 116 -6.88 30.32 12.23
N ASP A 117 -7.17 30.89 11.05
CA ASP A 117 -7.29 32.34 10.82
C ASP A 117 -8.75 32.84 10.81
N ALA A 118 -9.62 32.25 11.62
CA ALA A 118 -11.00 32.74 11.82
C ALA A 118 -11.31 33.02 13.29
N ARG A 119 -10.32 33.54 14.03
CA ARG A 119 -10.52 34.10 15.38
C ARG A 119 -9.69 35.38 15.54
N ALA A 120 -10.15 36.43 14.88
CA ALA A 120 -9.80 37.82 15.20
C ALA A 120 -11.11 38.58 15.43
#